data_AF-A0A9W9GDF5-F1
#
_entry.id   AF-A0A9W9GDF5-F1
#
_cell.length_a   1.000
_cell.length_b   1.000
_cell.length_c   1.000
_cell.angle_alpha   90.00
_cell.angle_beta   90.00
_cell.angle_gamma   90.00
#
_symmetry.space_group_name_H-M   'P 1'
#
loop_
_entity.id
_entity.type
_entity.pdbx_description
1 polymer ?
#
loop_
_entity_poly.entity_id
_entity_poly.type
_entity_poly.pdbx_seq_one_letter_code
_entity_poly.pdbx_strand_id
1 'polypeptide(L)'
;MSRISSRATSFSRLAFGLHKRGICTTLPLFHDTKNVWKLESVQDEAQYWDGYLSTRPKYTPEFYDLIYSYHDAHSNSSNLAHDVGCGPGQVSEKLAQQFKHVVLSDTNASHVDFARYALSEQHNRSDQSAFSFAVAEAERLGEQYPRKSTDLVACALTFPLLDTEATLHSFRTLLKPGGTLAIWFYGRAHFSEPDFAHCQHLLNEIIDHHFGQMIQAKEMGPVFREQWKSTAEGIASWLDYIPFHESKWQDVQRYKWNASWTTMGFFTPQACGLDVNPISRVKSAERIFEIEDRNLWRKDWTVTQLKTFVNHIFPFATTDQESVQPIWEQLEQDMGGAHARRAFSWPVALNLASRRS
;
A
#
# COMPACT_ATOMS: atom_id res chain seq x y z
N MET A 1 -40.28 -61.39 57.32
CA MET A 1 -39.97 -61.05 55.91
C MET A 1 -38.52 -60.56 55.86
N SER A 2 -37.48 -61.36 56.13
CA SER A 2 -36.77 -62.33 55.27
C SER A 2 -36.54 -61.82 53.84
N ARG A 3 -35.36 -61.81 53.22
CA ARG A 3 -34.04 -62.43 53.46
C ARG A 3 -33.11 -61.98 52.29
N ILE A 4 -31.80 -61.89 52.53
CA ILE A 4 -30.69 -62.42 51.67
C ILE A 4 -30.41 -61.68 50.33
N SER A 5 -29.29 -60.98 50.13
CA SER A 5 -27.90 -61.44 49.90
C SER A 5 -27.70 -62.36 48.67
N SER A 6 -26.98 -61.89 47.65
CA SER A 6 -26.00 -62.63 46.81
C SER A 6 -25.80 -61.86 45.50
N ARG A 7 -24.65 -61.81 44.84
CA ARG A 7 -23.32 -62.38 45.10
C ARG A 7 -22.35 -61.56 44.25
N ALA A 8 -21.20 -61.25 44.82
CA ALA A 8 -20.01 -60.87 44.08
C ALA A 8 -19.44 -62.09 43.34
N THR A 9 -18.89 -61.87 42.15
CA THR A 9 -17.76 -62.64 41.63
C THR A 9 -16.71 -61.65 41.16
N SER A 10 -15.60 -61.61 41.90
CA SER A 10 -14.38 -60.91 41.55
C SER A 10 -13.66 -61.61 40.40
N PHE A 11 -12.81 -60.91 39.64
CA PHE A 11 -11.43 -61.38 39.44
C PHE A 11 -10.50 -60.25 38.95
N SER A 12 -9.38 -60.11 39.67
CA SER A 12 -8.06 -59.57 39.27
C SER A 12 -7.92 -58.08 38.87
N ARG A 13 -7.25 -57.25 39.69
CA ARG A 13 -5.78 -56.95 39.71
C ARG A 13 -5.33 -56.09 38.52
N LEU A 14 -4.46 -55.09 38.61
CA LEU A 14 -3.85 -54.30 39.68
C LEU A 14 -3.13 -53.14 38.95
N ALA A 15 -3.33 -51.91 39.41
CA ALA A 15 -2.40 -50.77 39.51
C ALA A 15 -1.32 -50.41 38.44
N PHE A 16 -1.12 -49.08 38.36
CA PHE A 16 0.06 -48.29 37.95
C PHE A 16 0.32 -47.94 36.47
N GLY A 17 0.58 -46.65 36.26
CA GLY A 17 1.72 -46.22 35.44
C GLY A 17 1.40 -45.24 34.30
N LEU A 18 1.86 -44.00 34.45
CA LEU A 18 1.91 -42.97 33.41
C LEU A 18 2.61 -43.45 32.12
N HIS A 19 2.22 -42.92 30.95
CA HIS A 19 3.15 -42.26 30.01
C HIS A 19 2.43 -41.47 28.91
N LYS A 20 2.89 -40.23 28.71
CA LYS A 20 2.57 -39.32 27.61
C LYS A 20 2.91 -39.92 26.23
N ARG A 21 2.01 -39.81 25.25
CA ARG A 21 2.23 -39.45 23.83
C ARG A 21 0.85 -38.98 23.31
N GLY A 22 0.59 -37.73 22.91
CA GLY A 22 1.40 -36.85 22.10
C GLY A 22 1.01 -37.01 20.64
N ILE A 23 -0.19 -36.55 20.26
CA ILE A 23 -0.54 -36.23 18.87
C ILE A 23 -1.32 -34.91 18.90
N CYS A 24 -0.56 -33.81 19.00
CA CYS A 24 -1.02 -32.51 18.59
C CYS A 24 -0.92 -32.51 17.06
N THR A 25 -2.02 -32.73 16.36
CA THR A 25 -2.08 -32.43 14.92
C THR A 25 -2.17 -30.91 14.80
N THR A 26 -1.00 -30.26 14.83
CA THR A 26 -0.83 -28.92 14.29
C THR A 26 -1.21 -28.98 12.82
N LEU A 27 -2.39 -28.48 12.48
CA LEU A 27 -2.68 -28.04 11.13
C LEU A 27 -1.58 -27.03 10.76
N PRO A 28 -0.93 -27.14 9.60
CA PRO A 28 0.08 -26.18 9.20
C PRO A 28 -0.58 -24.80 9.14
N LEU A 29 -0.06 -23.84 9.90
CA LEU A 29 -0.20 -22.43 9.57
C LEU A 29 0.29 -22.30 8.13
N PHE A 30 -0.63 -22.10 7.18
CA PHE A 30 -0.26 -21.65 5.86
C PHE A 30 0.42 -20.29 6.05
N HIS A 31 1.75 -20.28 6.08
CA HIS A 31 2.50 -19.07 5.79
C HIS A 31 2.16 -18.73 4.36
N ASP A 32 1.36 -17.68 4.19
CA ASP A 32 1.22 -17.00 2.92
C ASP A 32 2.55 -16.32 2.61
N THR A 33 3.50 -17.08 2.06
CA THR A 33 4.83 -16.61 1.68
C THR A 33 4.81 -15.62 0.52
N LYS A 34 3.62 -15.27 0.01
CA LYS A 34 3.44 -14.35 -1.12
C LYS A 34 3.06 -12.94 -0.70
N ASN A 35 2.47 -12.74 0.48
CA ASN A 35 2.17 -11.40 0.96
C ASN A 35 3.37 -10.83 1.72
N VAL A 36 4.26 -10.22 0.95
CA VAL A 36 5.47 -9.57 1.46
C VAL A 36 5.14 -8.33 2.31
N TRP A 37 3.91 -7.81 2.28
CA TRP A 37 3.52 -6.68 3.14
C TRP A 37 3.08 -7.11 4.55
N LYS A 38 3.19 -8.41 4.88
CA LYS A 38 2.85 -8.93 6.21
C LYS A 38 4.03 -8.76 7.17
N LEU A 39 3.84 -7.97 8.21
CA LEU A 39 4.80 -7.81 9.30
C LEU A 39 4.68 -8.96 10.31
N GLU A 40 5.80 -9.39 10.89
CA GLU A 40 5.88 -10.62 11.69
C GLU A 40 5.39 -10.45 13.14
N SER A 41 5.28 -9.22 13.66
CA SER A 41 4.71 -8.95 14.99
C SER A 41 3.99 -7.60 15.12
N VAL A 42 3.03 -7.52 16.05
CA VAL A 42 2.22 -6.32 16.35
C VAL A 42 3.05 -5.15 16.91
N GLN A 43 4.16 -5.44 17.60
CA GLN A 43 5.08 -4.40 18.10
C GLN A 43 5.94 -3.84 16.98
N ASP A 44 6.33 -4.69 16.03
CA ASP A 44 7.02 -4.26 14.81
C ASP A 44 6.10 -3.42 13.91
N GLU A 45 4.79 -3.68 13.94
CA GLU A 45 3.80 -2.95 13.14
C GLU A 45 3.58 -1.50 13.58
N ALA A 46 3.38 -1.24 14.87
CA ALA A 46 3.20 0.14 15.34
C ALA A 46 4.45 0.99 15.10
N GLN A 47 5.62 0.43 15.42
CA GLN A 47 6.90 1.08 15.16
C GLN A 47 7.12 1.33 13.65
N TYR A 48 6.80 0.34 12.81
CA TYR A 48 6.88 0.50 11.36
C TYR A 48 5.94 1.60 10.87
N TRP A 49 4.68 1.60 11.29
CA TRP A 49 3.71 2.59 10.83
C TRP A 49 4.04 4.01 11.29
N ASP A 50 4.55 4.18 12.52
CA ASP A 50 5.03 5.48 12.99
C ASP A 50 6.20 5.99 12.15
N GLY A 51 7.17 5.12 11.85
CA GLY A 51 8.29 5.47 10.98
C GLY A 51 7.87 5.72 9.53
N TYR A 52 6.92 4.94 9.00
CA TYR A 52 6.30 5.15 7.70
C TYR A 52 5.64 6.52 7.63
N LEU A 53 4.74 6.84 8.57
CA LEU A 53 3.99 8.10 8.61
C LEU A 53 4.91 9.32 8.82
N SER A 54 6.00 9.16 9.57
CA SER A 54 6.95 10.26 9.80
C SER A 54 7.75 10.64 8.56
N THR A 55 8.00 9.67 7.67
CA THR A 55 8.88 9.83 6.51
C THR A 55 8.13 10.01 5.19
N ARG A 56 6.90 9.51 5.06
CA ARG A 56 6.13 9.67 3.81
C ARG A 56 5.74 11.12 3.49
N PRO A 57 5.49 11.41 2.20
CA PRO A 57 4.76 12.61 1.80
C PRO A 57 3.46 12.74 2.59
N LYS A 58 3.13 13.97 2.96
CA LYS A 58 1.78 14.31 3.43
C LYS A 58 1.04 14.91 2.25
N TYR A 59 -0.03 14.26 1.82
CA TYR A 59 -0.88 14.78 0.76
C TYR A 59 -1.50 16.11 1.22
N THR A 60 -1.27 17.16 0.44
CA THR A 60 -1.70 18.52 0.80
C THR A 60 -3.19 18.71 0.53
N PRO A 61 -3.83 19.72 1.15
CA PRO A 61 -5.22 20.06 0.85
C PRO A 61 -5.49 20.21 -0.64
N GLU A 62 -4.58 20.86 -1.39
CA GLU A 62 -4.74 21.10 -2.82
C GLU A 62 -4.78 19.80 -3.64
N PHE A 63 -4.06 18.76 -3.21
CA PHE A 63 -4.13 17.45 -3.84
C PHE A 63 -5.49 16.79 -3.63
N TYR A 64 -6.04 16.88 -2.41
CA TYR A 64 -7.39 16.38 -2.12
C TYR A 64 -8.48 17.21 -2.80
N ASP A 65 -8.30 18.51 -2.90
CA ASP A 65 -9.24 19.41 -3.57
C ASP A 65 -9.40 19.06 -5.05
N LEU A 66 -8.35 18.57 -5.72
CA LEU A 66 -8.46 18.03 -7.09
C LEU A 66 -9.42 16.82 -7.14
N ILE A 67 -9.30 15.92 -6.17
CA ILE A 67 -10.15 14.71 -6.08
C ILE A 67 -11.60 15.11 -5.77
N TYR A 68 -11.82 16.01 -4.81
CA TYR A 68 -13.14 16.42 -4.37
C TYR A 68 -13.84 17.32 -5.40
N SER A 69 -13.13 18.25 -6.02
CA SER A 69 -13.68 19.07 -7.12
C SER A 69 -14.09 18.20 -8.30
N TYR A 70 -13.29 17.17 -8.61
CA TYR A 70 -13.67 16.17 -9.62
C TYR A 70 -14.92 15.40 -9.20
N HIS A 71 -15.01 14.99 -7.93
CA HIS A 71 -16.17 14.29 -7.40
C HIS A 71 -17.46 15.12 -7.51
N ASP A 72 -17.42 16.36 -7.03
CA ASP A 72 -18.57 17.28 -7.02
C ASP A 72 -19.06 17.63 -8.43
N ALA A 73 -18.17 17.61 -9.43
CA ALA A 73 -18.55 17.81 -10.83
C ALA A 73 -19.36 16.64 -11.43
N HIS A 74 -19.32 15.45 -10.81
CA HIS A 74 -19.94 14.23 -11.33
C HIS A 74 -20.99 13.60 -10.41
N SER A 75 -20.95 13.92 -9.12
CA SER A 75 -21.81 13.36 -8.08
C SER A 75 -22.29 14.47 -7.15
N ASN A 76 -23.56 14.41 -6.75
CA ASN A 76 -24.15 15.30 -5.74
C ASN A 76 -24.28 14.60 -4.37
N SER A 77 -23.53 13.53 -4.15
CA SER A 77 -23.67 12.65 -2.98
C SER A 77 -22.30 12.32 -2.40
N SER A 78 -22.10 12.65 -1.14
CA SER A 78 -20.88 12.35 -0.36
C SER A 78 -21.25 11.52 0.87
N ASN A 79 -22.00 10.43 0.68
CA ASN A 79 -22.45 9.58 1.78
C ASN A 79 -21.41 8.52 2.16
N LEU A 80 -20.78 7.87 1.17
CA LEU A 80 -19.88 6.75 1.40
C LEU A 80 -18.63 6.83 0.52
N ALA A 81 -17.45 6.89 1.15
CA ALA A 81 -16.18 6.63 0.51
C ALA A 81 -15.61 5.26 0.91
N HIS A 82 -14.80 4.67 0.04
CA HIS A 82 -14.07 3.43 0.31
C HIS A 82 -12.57 3.64 0.07
N ASP A 83 -11.77 3.52 1.12
CA ASP A 83 -10.30 3.56 1.09
C ASP A 83 -9.74 2.13 0.98
N VAL A 84 -9.16 1.82 -0.18
CA VAL A 84 -8.70 0.47 -0.55
C VAL A 84 -7.18 0.39 -0.44
N GLY A 85 -6.68 -0.58 0.34
CA GLY A 85 -5.29 -0.65 0.76
C GLY A 85 -4.99 0.43 1.80
N CYS A 86 -5.85 0.52 2.83
CA CYS A 86 -5.87 1.67 3.72
C CYS A 86 -4.60 1.84 4.57
N GLY A 87 -3.79 0.77 4.74
CA GLY A 87 -2.58 0.80 5.56
C GLY A 87 -2.87 1.40 6.94
N PRO A 88 -2.20 2.50 7.36
CA PRO A 88 -2.41 3.11 8.66
C PRO A 88 -3.61 4.07 8.74
N GLY A 89 -4.42 4.20 7.68
CA GLY A 89 -5.66 5.01 7.71
C GLY A 89 -5.50 6.50 7.40
N GLN A 90 -4.31 6.96 6.96
CA GLN A 90 -4.07 8.38 6.68
C GLN A 90 -4.99 8.98 5.61
N VAL A 91 -5.37 8.20 4.59
CA VAL A 91 -6.28 8.64 3.53
C VAL A 91 -7.72 8.64 4.05
N SER A 92 -8.09 7.62 4.80
CA SER A 92 -9.39 7.50 5.45
C SER A 92 -9.70 8.67 6.38
N GLU A 93 -8.73 9.14 7.17
CA GLU A 93 -8.87 10.34 8.01
C GLU A 93 -9.31 11.56 7.18
N LYS A 94 -8.72 11.74 6.00
CA LYS A 94 -9.03 12.85 5.09
C LYS A 94 -10.37 12.68 4.39
N LEU A 95 -10.73 11.46 4.00
CA LEU A 95 -12.04 11.18 3.40
C LEU A 95 -13.19 11.45 4.38
N ALA A 96 -13.01 11.14 5.67
CA ALA A 96 -14.03 11.38 6.70
C ALA A 96 -14.36 12.87 6.92
N GLN A 97 -13.54 13.79 6.39
CA GLN A 97 -13.82 15.23 6.43
C GLN A 97 -14.86 15.66 5.38
N GLN A 98 -15.06 14.86 4.32
CA GLN A 98 -15.98 15.17 3.22
C GLN A 98 -17.13 14.15 3.09
N PHE A 99 -16.89 12.90 3.49
CA PHE A 99 -17.87 11.82 3.37
C PHE A 99 -18.45 11.46 4.73
N LYS A 100 -19.76 11.22 4.77
CA LYS A 100 -20.46 10.84 6.03
C LYS A 100 -19.96 9.52 6.62
N HIS A 101 -19.50 8.60 5.77
CA HIS A 101 -18.99 7.30 6.16
C HIS A 101 -17.82 6.89 5.28
N VAL A 102 -16.82 6.24 5.87
CA VAL A 102 -15.64 5.71 5.19
C VAL A 102 -15.49 4.24 5.53
N VAL A 103 -15.44 3.40 4.50
CA VAL A 103 -15.03 1.99 4.63
C VAL A 103 -13.54 1.90 4.33
N LEU A 104 -12.80 1.34 5.28
CA LEU A 104 -11.39 1.02 5.16
C LEU A 104 -11.25 -0.46 4.86
N SER A 105 -10.50 -0.81 3.82
CA SER A 105 -10.13 -2.20 3.56
C SER A 105 -8.65 -2.37 3.28
N ASP A 106 -8.08 -3.43 3.82
CA ASP A 106 -6.74 -3.91 3.51
C ASP A 106 -6.76 -5.45 3.47
N THR A 107 -5.80 -6.06 2.77
CA THR A 107 -5.67 -7.53 2.74
C THR A 107 -5.05 -8.06 4.03
N ASN A 108 -4.31 -7.21 4.76
CA ASN A 108 -3.69 -7.57 6.01
C ASN A 108 -4.54 -7.12 7.21
N ALA A 109 -5.02 -8.10 7.98
CA ALA A 109 -5.81 -7.86 9.19
C ALA A 109 -5.10 -6.93 10.18
N SER A 110 -3.79 -7.02 10.26
CA SER A 110 -3.01 -6.24 11.22
C SER A 110 -2.91 -4.75 10.83
N HIS A 111 -2.90 -4.45 9.52
CA HIS A 111 -3.02 -3.07 9.03
C HIS A 111 -4.39 -2.49 9.38
N VAL A 112 -5.45 -3.28 9.19
CA VAL A 112 -6.81 -2.88 9.54
C VAL A 112 -6.94 -2.61 11.04
N ASP A 113 -6.32 -3.45 11.88
CA ASP A 113 -6.29 -3.27 13.33
C ASP A 113 -5.51 -2.02 13.74
N PHE A 114 -4.36 -1.76 13.11
CA PHE A 114 -3.59 -0.54 13.34
C PHE A 114 -4.35 0.72 12.90
N ALA A 115 -4.98 0.72 11.72
CA ALA A 115 -5.80 1.84 11.24
C ALA A 115 -6.94 2.14 12.23
N ARG A 116 -7.57 1.09 12.78
CA ARG A 116 -8.62 1.24 13.79
C ARG A 116 -8.07 1.90 15.05
N TYR A 117 -6.91 1.48 15.53
CA TYR A 117 -6.24 2.08 16.68
C TYR A 117 -5.88 3.55 16.42
N ALA A 118 -5.17 3.84 15.33
CA ALA A 118 -4.71 5.19 14.99
C ALA A 118 -5.87 6.18 14.88
N LEU A 119 -6.94 5.82 14.15
CA LEU A 119 -8.13 6.66 14.03
C LEU A 119 -8.85 6.82 15.38
N SER A 120 -8.84 5.81 16.25
CA SER A 120 -9.48 5.90 17.56
C SER A 120 -8.76 6.87 18.51
N GLU A 121 -7.44 7.04 18.37
CA GLU A 121 -6.65 7.99 19.16
C GLU A 121 -6.82 9.43 18.67
N GLN A 122 -7.01 9.63 17.35
CA GLN A 122 -7.18 10.95 16.74
C GLN A 122 -8.62 11.49 16.86
N HIS A 123 -9.61 10.60 17.00
CA HIS A 123 -11.02 10.96 16.95
C HIS A 123 -11.77 10.64 18.24
N ASN A 124 -12.68 11.54 18.64
CA ASN A 124 -13.60 11.27 19.74
C ASN A 124 -14.54 10.11 19.41
N ARG A 125 -15.10 9.46 20.44
CA ARG A 125 -15.98 8.27 20.27
C ARG A 125 -17.19 8.49 19.35
N SER A 126 -17.68 9.73 19.20
CA SER A 126 -18.77 10.08 18.26
C SER A 126 -18.34 9.97 16.80
N ASP A 127 -17.10 10.33 16.50
CA ASP A 127 -16.54 10.38 15.15
C ASP A 127 -16.12 8.98 14.68
N GLN A 128 -15.87 8.05 15.61
CA GLN A 128 -15.58 6.64 15.30
C GLN A 128 -16.74 5.95 14.55
N SER A 129 -17.97 6.45 14.68
CA SER A 129 -19.12 5.92 13.94
C SER A 129 -19.05 6.17 12.42
N ALA A 130 -18.19 7.09 11.98
CA ALA A 130 -17.96 7.38 10.56
C ALA A 130 -17.09 6.34 9.84
N PHE A 131 -16.55 5.34 10.56
CA PHE A 131 -15.63 4.37 10.00
C PHE A 131 -16.16 2.93 10.06
N SER A 132 -15.85 2.15 9.04
CA SER A 132 -16.00 0.69 9.04
C SER A 132 -14.75 0.04 8.48
N PHE A 133 -14.40 -1.12 9.02
CA PHE A 133 -13.11 -1.76 8.77
C PHE A 133 -13.33 -3.16 8.24
N ALA A 134 -12.61 -3.54 7.18
CA ALA A 134 -12.73 -4.85 6.57
C ALA A 134 -11.38 -5.41 6.14
N VAL A 135 -11.18 -6.70 6.38
CA VAL A 135 -10.08 -7.45 5.77
C VAL A 135 -10.60 -7.99 4.44
N ALA A 136 -10.14 -7.41 3.33
CA ALA A 136 -10.68 -7.72 2.02
C ALA A 136 -9.68 -7.44 0.89
N GLU A 137 -9.74 -8.29 -0.14
CA GLU A 137 -9.07 -8.10 -1.43
C GLU A 137 -9.84 -7.09 -2.29
N ALA A 138 -9.12 -6.15 -2.90
CA ALA A 138 -9.69 -5.10 -3.74
C ALA A 138 -10.51 -5.68 -4.92
N GLU A 139 -10.00 -6.77 -5.49
CA GLU A 139 -10.56 -7.54 -6.60
C GLU A 139 -11.94 -8.12 -6.27
N ARG A 140 -12.29 -8.25 -4.99
CA ARG A 140 -13.49 -8.96 -4.52
C ARG A 140 -14.50 -8.07 -3.79
N LEU A 141 -14.20 -6.79 -3.59
CA LEU A 141 -15.11 -5.87 -2.90
C LEU A 141 -16.49 -5.79 -3.56
N GLY A 142 -16.58 -5.85 -4.89
CA GLY A 142 -17.85 -5.84 -5.63
C GLY A 142 -18.78 -7.03 -5.33
N GLU A 143 -18.26 -8.12 -4.75
CA GLU A 143 -19.03 -9.27 -4.27
C GLU A 143 -19.48 -9.09 -2.82
N GLN A 144 -18.72 -8.33 -2.03
CA GLN A 144 -18.87 -8.20 -0.59
C GLN A 144 -19.79 -7.05 -0.19
N TYR A 145 -19.86 -6.00 -1.01
CA TYR A 145 -20.63 -4.79 -0.72
C TYR A 145 -21.77 -4.57 -1.72
N PRO A 146 -22.82 -3.84 -1.34
CA PRO A 146 -23.93 -3.56 -2.24
C PRO A 146 -23.47 -2.84 -3.52
N ARG A 147 -24.01 -3.28 -4.66
CA ARG A 147 -23.74 -2.65 -5.96
C ARG A 147 -24.27 -1.22 -5.97
N LYS A 148 -23.57 -0.31 -6.65
CA LYS A 148 -24.00 1.10 -6.80
C LYS A 148 -24.24 1.81 -5.45
N SER A 149 -23.41 1.55 -4.44
CA SER A 149 -23.57 2.10 -3.09
C SER A 149 -22.50 3.12 -2.68
N THR A 150 -21.34 3.11 -3.34
CA THR A 150 -20.20 3.96 -2.99
C THR A 150 -20.15 5.21 -3.87
N ASP A 151 -19.90 6.37 -3.25
CA ASP A 151 -19.76 7.65 -3.94
C ASP A 151 -18.34 7.85 -4.48
N LEU A 152 -17.32 7.47 -3.69
CA LEU A 152 -15.92 7.56 -4.07
C LEU A 152 -15.14 6.31 -3.64
N VAL A 153 -14.32 5.76 -4.55
CA VAL A 153 -13.32 4.73 -4.23
C VAL A 153 -11.94 5.37 -4.38
N ALA A 154 -11.18 5.38 -3.29
CA ALA A 154 -9.79 5.81 -3.24
C ALA A 154 -8.88 4.57 -3.18
N CYS A 155 -7.86 4.52 -4.03
CA CYS A 155 -6.84 3.48 -4.00
C CYS A 155 -5.45 4.13 -4.07
N ALA A 156 -4.92 4.45 -2.89
CA ALA A 156 -3.63 5.10 -2.73
C ALA A 156 -2.52 4.05 -2.68
N LEU A 157 -1.49 4.20 -3.52
CA LEU A 157 -0.25 3.41 -3.56
C LEU A 157 -0.39 1.90 -3.87
N THR A 158 -1.60 1.35 -3.78
CA THR A 158 -1.82 -0.10 -3.78
C THR A 158 -2.17 -0.65 -5.16
N PHE A 159 -2.83 0.14 -6.02
CA PHE A 159 -3.33 -0.33 -7.32
C PHE A 159 -2.30 -1.06 -8.20
N PRO A 160 -1.02 -0.62 -8.28
CA PRO A 160 0.00 -1.34 -9.04
C PRO A 160 0.28 -2.78 -8.61
N LEU A 161 -0.14 -3.17 -7.41
CA LEU A 161 0.05 -4.52 -6.86
C LEU A 161 -1.12 -5.46 -7.16
N LEU A 162 -2.19 -4.96 -7.76
CA LEU A 162 -3.47 -5.66 -7.91
C LEU A 162 -3.69 -6.21 -9.32
N ASP A 163 -4.59 -7.20 -9.44
CA ASP A 163 -5.12 -7.56 -10.76
C ASP A 163 -5.96 -6.39 -11.30
N THR A 164 -5.48 -5.78 -12.39
CA THR A 164 -6.06 -4.54 -12.93
C THR A 164 -7.51 -4.72 -13.39
N GLU A 165 -7.82 -5.81 -14.11
CA GLU A 165 -9.14 -6.00 -14.70
C GLU A 165 -10.17 -6.39 -13.63
N ALA A 166 -9.81 -7.31 -12.73
CA ALA A 166 -10.65 -7.71 -11.62
C ALA A 166 -10.91 -6.53 -10.68
N THR A 167 -9.89 -5.74 -10.36
CA THR A 167 -10.01 -4.56 -9.51
C THR A 167 -10.89 -3.48 -10.14
N LEU A 168 -10.70 -3.14 -11.42
CA LEU A 168 -11.57 -2.17 -12.10
C LEU A 168 -13.02 -2.66 -12.17
N HIS A 169 -13.23 -3.96 -12.37
CA HIS A 169 -14.58 -4.54 -12.35
C HIS A 169 -15.23 -4.42 -10.96
N SER A 170 -14.48 -4.76 -9.91
CA SER A 170 -14.89 -4.65 -8.51
C SER A 170 -15.27 -3.21 -8.15
N PHE A 171 -14.37 -2.25 -8.39
CA PHE A 171 -14.60 -0.83 -8.09
C PHE A 171 -15.80 -0.26 -8.85
N ARG A 172 -15.94 -0.59 -10.15
CA ARG A 172 -17.11 -0.18 -10.93
C ARG A 172 -18.41 -0.80 -10.41
N THR A 173 -18.36 -1.98 -9.80
CA THR A 173 -19.54 -2.62 -9.22
C THR A 173 -20.02 -1.87 -7.97
N LEU A 174 -19.08 -1.44 -7.12
CA LEU A 174 -19.33 -0.62 -5.94
C LEU A 174 -19.89 0.76 -6.28
N LEU A 175 -19.21 1.48 -7.17
CA LEU A 175 -19.47 2.90 -7.42
C LEU A 175 -20.89 3.15 -7.90
N LYS A 176 -21.52 4.25 -7.48
CA LYS A 176 -22.75 4.79 -8.08
C LYS A 176 -22.51 5.31 -9.49
N PRO A 177 -23.53 5.42 -10.35
CA PRO A 177 -23.43 6.23 -11.56
C PRO A 177 -22.95 7.64 -11.19
N GLY A 178 -21.95 8.16 -11.90
CA GLY A 178 -21.31 9.44 -11.57
C GLY A 178 -20.25 9.35 -10.46
N GLY A 179 -20.20 8.26 -9.69
CA GLY A 179 -19.24 8.06 -8.60
C GLY A 179 -17.79 8.06 -9.09
N THR A 180 -16.88 8.45 -8.21
CA THR A 180 -15.47 8.73 -8.52
C THR A 180 -14.57 7.56 -8.17
N LEU A 181 -13.73 7.15 -9.11
CA LEU A 181 -12.55 6.35 -8.84
C LEU A 181 -11.32 7.26 -8.84
N ALA A 182 -10.61 7.30 -7.72
CA ALA A 182 -9.34 8.00 -7.56
C ALA A 182 -8.24 6.99 -7.27
N ILE A 183 -7.30 6.83 -8.20
CA ILE A 183 -6.14 5.95 -8.06
C ILE A 183 -4.89 6.82 -8.13
N TRP A 184 -4.02 6.74 -7.13
CA TRP A 184 -2.76 7.48 -7.21
C TRP A 184 -1.59 6.71 -6.64
N PHE A 185 -0.41 7.10 -7.10
CA PHE A 185 0.85 6.54 -6.69
C PHE A 185 1.93 7.61 -6.70
N TYR A 186 2.88 7.55 -5.76
CA TYR A 186 4.12 8.32 -5.83
C TYR A 186 5.32 7.38 -5.74
N GLY A 187 6.38 7.69 -6.47
CA GLY A 187 7.60 6.87 -6.52
C GLY A 187 8.52 7.09 -5.33
N ARG A 188 9.80 6.74 -5.45
CA ARG A 188 10.83 7.08 -4.46
C ARG A 188 11.16 8.58 -4.45
N ALA A 189 11.74 9.05 -3.34
CA ALA A 189 12.16 10.43 -3.17
C ALA A 189 13.24 10.79 -4.21
N HIS A 190 13.15 12.01 -4.75
CA HIS A 190 14.18 12.56 -5.63
C HIS A 190 14.72 13.87 -5.07
N PHE A 191 16.03 14.11 -5.20
CA PHE A 191 16.64 15.40 -4.88
C PHE A 191 16.00 16.50 -5.74
N SER A 192 15.33 17.46 -5.10
CA SER A 192 14.62 18.53 -5.82
C SER A 192 15.52 19.71 -6.17
N GLU A 193 16.67 19.83 -5.50
CA GLU A 193 17.73 20.78 -5.81
C GLU A 193 18.51 20.31 -7.06
N PRO A 194 18.55 21.08 -8.16
CA PRO A 194 19.27 20.69 -9.38
C PRO A 194 20.75 20.38 -9.14
N ASP A 195 21.40 21.15 -8.26
CA ASP A 195 22.83 20.99 -7.95
C ASP A 195 23.14 19.64 -7.29
N PHE A 196 22.14 19.00 -6.66
CA PHE A 196 22.27 17.69 -6.00
C PHE A 196 21.62 16.55 -6.80
N ALA A 197 21.16 16.79 -8.03
CA ALA A 197 20.62 15.74 -8.89
C ALA A 197 21.64 14.62 -9.15
N HIS A 198 22.94 14.94 -9.13
CA HIS A 198 24.01 13.96 -9.25
C HIS A 198 24.01 12.94 -8.09
N CYS A 199 23.53 13.27 -6.89
CA CYS A 199 23.44 12.33 -5.77
C CYS A 199 22.36 11.25 -5.95
N GLN A 200 21.43 11.42 -6.91
CA GLN A 200 20.29 10.53 -7.07
C GLN A 200 20.70 9.09 -7.40
N HIS A 201 21.79 8.89 -8.14
CA HIS A 201 22.25 7.55 -8.50
C HIS A 201 22.68 6.73 -7.28
N LEU A 202 23.31 7.34 -6.29
CA LEU A 202 23.70 6.68 -5.04
C LEU A 202 22.47 6.23 -4.24
N LEU A 203 21.47 7.12 -4.12
CA LEU A 203 20.20 6.77 -3.46
C LEU A 203 19.48 5.64 -4.21
N ASN A 204 19.47 5.68 -5.55
CA ASN A 204 18.90 4.63 -6.36
C ASN A 204 19.64 3.30 -6.13
N GLU A 205 20.96 3.28 -6.14
CA GLU A 205 21.76 2.07 -5.94
C GLU A 205 21.48 1.42 -4.57
N ILE A 206 21.37 2.23 -3.52
CA ILE A 206 20.97 1.76 -2.19
C ILE A 206 19.58 1.13 -2.26
N ILE A 207 18.58 1.83 -2.80
CA ILE A 207 17.19 1.32 -2.89
C ILE A 207 17.12 0.05 -3.75
N ASP A 208 17.83 0.02 -4.87
CA ASP A 208 17.85 -1.11 -5.79
C ASP A 208 18.51 -2.33 -5.16
N HIS A 209 19.54 -2.14 -4.34
CA HIS A 209 20.14 -3.22 -3.57
C HIS A 209 19.08 -3.89 -2.68
N HIS A 210 18.36 -3.11 -1.87
CA HIS A 210 17.38 -3.63 -0.91
C HIS A 210 16.21 -4.34 -1.63
N PHE A 211 15.65 -3.74 -2.69
CA PHE A 211 14.59 -4.39 -3.48
C PHE A 211 15.12 -5.61 -4.23
N GLY A 212 16.32 -5.52 -4.79
CA GLY A 212 16.96 -6.59 -5.56
C GLY A 212 17.19 -7.85 -4.73
N GLN A 213 17.58 -7.71 -3.46
CA GLN A 213 17.73 -8.86 -2.54
C GLN A 213 16.44 -9.69 -2.44
N MET A 214 15.27 -9.04 -2.38
CA MET A 214 13.98 -9.72 -2.31
C MET A 214 13.50 -10.20 -3.68
N ILE A 215 13.51 -9.33 -4.69
CA ILE A 215 12.95 -9.62 -6.02
C ILE A 215 13.74 -10.72 -6.74
N GLN A 216 15.06 -10.75 -6.50
CA GLN A 216 15.97 -11.68 -7.16
C GLN A 216 16.29 -12.91 -6.29
N ALA A 217 15.78 -12.96 -5.05
CA ALA A 217 15.90 -14.12 -4.16
C ALA A 217 15.47 -15.41 -4.86
N LYS A 218 16.31 -16.45 -4.77
CA LYS A 218 16.07 -17.72 -5.46
C LYS A 218 14.83 -18.41 -4.91
N GLU A 219 14.53 -18.23 -3.63
CA GLU A 219 13.41 -18.83 -2.92
C GLU A 219 12.06 -18.34 -3.43
N MET A 220 11.99 -17.11 -3.95
CA MET A 220 10.75 -16.50 -4.44
C MET A 220 10.33 -17.01 -5.83
N GLY A 221 11.30 -17.50 -6.62
CA GLY A 221 11.07 -18.10 -7.92
C GLY A 221 10.69 -17.10 -9.04
N PRO A 222 10.59 -17.58 -10.30
CA PRO A 222 10.42 -16.73 -11.48
C PRO A 222 9.04 -16.05 -11.54
N VAL A 223 7.98 -16.67 -11.03
CA VAL A 223 6.62 -16.11 -11.05
C VAL A 223 6.55 -14.82 -10.23
N PHE A 224 7.16 -14.80 -9.04
CA PHE A 224 7.22 -13.62 -8.19
C PHE A 224 7.99 -12.48 -8.87
N ARG A 225 9.10 -12.81 -9.53
CA ARG A 225 9.90 -11.82 -10.27
C ARG A 225 9.12 -11.20 -11.44
N GLU A 226 8.39 -12.02 -12.21
CA GLU A 226 7.52 -11.53 -13.29
C GLU A 226 6.37 -10.65 -12.76
N GLN A 227 5.80 -10.98 -11.60
CA GLN A 227 4.81 -10.12 -10.94
C GLN A 227 5.40 -8.75 -10.59
N TRP A 228 6.59 -8.72 -9.98
CA TRP A 228 7.28 -7.45 -9.69
C TRP A 228 7.68 -6.67 -10.94
N LYS A 229 8.04 -7.36 -12.02
CA LYS A 229 8.25 -6.71 -13.33
C LYS A 229 6.96 -6.05 -13.82
N SER A 230 5.83 -6.75 -13.79
CA SER A 230 4.53 -6.17 -14.20
C SER A 230 4.16 -4.95 -13.34
N THR A 231 4.37 -5.03 -12.03
CA THR A 231 4.20 -3.91 -11.09
C THR A 231 5.11 -2.72 -11.48
N ALA A 232 6.39 -2.99 -11.73
CA ALA A 232 7.35 -1.96 -12.11
C ALA A 232 6.99 -1.30 -13.46
N GLU A 233 6.53 -2.07 -14.45
CA GLU A 233 6.07 -1.56 -15.74
C GLU A 233 4.85 -0.64 -15.58
N GLY A 234 3.88 -1.06 -14.75
CA GLY A 234 2.70 -0.26 -14.45
C GLY A 234 3.05 1.06 -13.76
N ILE A 235 3.95 1.04 -12.78
CA ILE A 235 4.39 2.23 -12.07
C ILE A 235 5.21 3.15 -12.99
N ALA A 236 6.19 2.61 -13.71
CA ALA A 236 7.04 3.36 -14.64
C ALA A 236 6.25 3.97 -15.80
N SER A 237 5.06 3.43 -16.12
CA SER A 237 4.13 4.04 -17.07
C SER A 237 3.34 5.23 -16.52
N TRP A 238 3.60 5.67 -15.28
CA TRP A 238 2.81 6.70 -14.60
C TRP A 238 1.33 6.32 -14.47
N LEU A 239 1.09 5.02 -14.24
CA LEU A 239 -0.24 4.41 -14.21
C LEU A 239 -1.01 4.47 -15.55
N ASP A 240 -0.34 4.77 -16.66
CA ASP A 240 -0.95 4.81 -17.99
C ASP A 240 -1.43 3.42 -18.45
N TYR A 241 -0.89 2.34 -17.90
CA TYR A 241 -1.31 0.97 -18.21
C TYR A 241 -2.77 0.66 -17.82
N ILE A 242 -3.40 1.47 -16.95
CA ILE A 242 -4.76 1.24 -16.45
C ILE A 242 -5.78 1.52 -17.57
N PRO A 243 -6.58 0.52 -18.02
CA PRO A 243 -7.51 0.68 -19.13
C PRO A 243 -8.88 1.20 -18.68
N PHE A 244 -9.11 2.51 -18.86
CA PHE A 244 -10.44 3.09 -18.67
C PHE A 244 -11.29 2.97 -19.95
N HIS A 245 -11.96 1.82 -20.11
CA HIS A 245 -12.86 1.61 -21.24
C HIS A 245 -13.99 2.64 -21.28
N GLU A 246 -14.17 3.32 -22.41
CA GLU A 246 -15.18 4.38 -22.62
C GLU A 246 -16.64 3.90 -22.43
N SER A 247 -16.91 2.60 -22.55
CA SER A 247 -18.23 2.03 -22.23
C SER A 247 -18.52 1.93 -20.74
N LYS A 248 -17.48 2.02 -19.90
CA LYS A 248 -17.53 1.82 -18.44
C LYS A 248 -17.23 3.09 -17.66
N TRP A 249 -16.36 3.95 -18.20
CA TRP A 249 -15.82 5.14 -17.54
C TRP A 249 -15.99 6.39 -18.42
N GLN A 250 -16.08 7.55 -17.78
CA GLN A 250 -16.16 8.86 -18.43
C GLN A 250 -15.25 9.86 -17.73
N ASP A 251 -14.95 10.94 -18.44
CA ASP A 251 -14.16 12.07 -17.95
C ASP A 251 -12.84 11.68 -17.30
N VAL A 252 -12.09 10.78 -17.94
CA VAL A 252 -10.82 10.29 -17.38
C VAL A 252 -9.78 11.40 -17.41
N GLN A 253 -9.19 11.69 -16.25
CA GLN A 253 -8.14 12.68 -16.08
C GLN A 253 -6.91 12.00 -15.46
N ARG A 254 -5.73 12.28 -16.03
CA ARG A 254 -4.45 11.76 -15.56
C ARG A 254 -3.52 12.91 -15.26
N TYR A 255 -3.12 13.03 -14.01
CA TYR A 255 -2.18 14.04 -13.56
C TYR A 255 -0.83 13.39 -13.30
N LYS A 256 0.24 14.02 -13.78
CA LYS A 256 1.61 13.56 -13.64
C LYS A 256 2.47 14.72 -13.14
N TRP A 257 2.99 14.58 -11.92
CA TRP A 257 3.90 15.57 -11.35
C TRP A 257 5.35 15.16 -11.49
N ASN A 258 6.21 16.11 -11.85
CA ASN A 258 7.65 15.99 -11.84
C ASN A 258 8.24 15.00 -12.86
N ALA A 259 7.51 14.72 -13.95
CA ALA A 259 7.89 13.71 -14.93
C ALA A 259 9.14 14.08 -15.75
N SER A 260 9.46 15.37 -15.91
CA SER A 260 10.60 15.80 -16.73
C SER A 260 11.97 15.60 -16.08
N TRP A 261 12.03 15.42 -14.75
CA TRP A 261 13.30 15.34 -14.01
C TRP A 261 13.38 14.18 -13.01
N THR A 262 12.34 13.33 -12.95
CA THR A 262 12.30 12.14 -12.08
C THR A 262 11.92 10.89 -12.85
N THR A 263 11.99 9.75 -12.16
CA THR A 263 11.43 8.48 -12.66
C THR A 263 10.42 7.92 -11.67
N MET A 264 9.32 7.36 -12.17
CA MET A 264 8.28 6.77 -11.34
C MET A 264 8.62 5.30 -11.04
N GLY A 265 8.76 4.96 -9.75
CA GLY A 265 9.14 3.61 -9.32
C GLY A 265 9.41 3.51 -7.82
N PHE A 266 9.15 2.34 -7.23
CA PHE A 266 9.70 2.00 -5.91
C PHE A 266 11.23 1.95 -5.93
N PHE A 267 11.77 1.51 -7.06
CA PHE A 267 13.17 1.26 -7.38
C PHE A 267 13.41 1.58 -8.86
N THR A 268 14.65 1.49 -9.34
CA THR A 268 14.99 1.51 -10.76
C THR A 268 14.88 0.11 -11.38
N PRO A 269 14.73 -0.03 -12.71
CA PRO A 269 14.66 -1.33 -13.39
C PRO A 269 15.78 -2.32 -13.01
N GLN A 270 16.94 -1.82 -12.59
CA GLN A 270 18.08 -2.61 -12.13
C GLN A 270 17.71 -3.57 -10.99
N ALA A 271 16.79 -3.20 -10.11
CA ALA A 271 16.35 -4.05 -9.00
C ALA A 271 15.60 -5.32 -9.46
N CYS A 272 14.93 -5.28 -10.61
CA CYS A 272 14.17 -6.43 -11.13
C CYS A 272 15.07 -7.50 -11.78
N GLY A 273 16.25 -7.12 -12.27
CA GLY A 273 17.08 -8.00 -13.11
C GLY A 273 16.41 -8.38 -14.45
N LEU A 274 15.38 -7.64 -14.87
CA LEU A 274 14.61 -7.82 -16.10
C LEU A 274 14.32 -6.44 -16.73
N ASP A 275 14.14 -6.41 -18.05
CA ASP A 275 13.81 -5.18 -18.76
C ASP A 275 12.39 -4.71 -18.41
N VAL A 276 12.29 -3.55 -17.77
CA VAL A 276 11.01 -2.89 -17.47
C VAL A 276 10.59 -2.09 -18.69
N ASN A 277 9.50 -2.49 -19.35
CA ASN A 277 8.96 -1.84 -20.53
C ASN A 277 7.59 -1.22 -20.23
N PRO A 278 7.51 0.09 -19.89
CA PRO A 278 6.25 0.74 -19.55
C PRO A 278 5.24 0.65 -20.70
N ILE A 279 3.98 0.35 -20.36
CA ILE A 279 2.88 0.25 -21.33
C ILE A 279 1.88 1.37 -21.07
N SER A 280 1.49 2.09 -22.12
CA SER A 280 0.42 3.07 -22.07
C SER A 280 -0.86 2.52 -22.70
N ARG A 281 -1.99 2.67 -22.00
CA ARG A 281 -3.34 2.37 -22.49
C ARG A 281 -4.23 3.61 -22.58
N VAL A 282 -3.64 4.80 -22.46
CA VAL A 282 -4.32 6.09 -22.54
C VAL A 282 -5.06 6.23 -23.88
N LYS A 283 -6.30 6.69 -23.83
CA LYS A 283 -7.12 6.99 -25.01
C LYS A 283 -7.09 8.49 -25.34
N SER A 284 -7.40 8.80 -26.59
CA SER A 284 -7.43 10.18 -27.10
C SER A 284 -8.48 11.07 -26.43
N ALA A 285 -9.53 10.47 -25.85
CA ALA A 285 -10.57 11.18 -25.11
C ALA A 285 -10.17 11.54 -23.66
N GLU A 286 -9.06 10.99 -23.15
CA GLU A 286 -8.59 11.24 -21.79
C GLU A 286 -7.81 12.56 -21.72
N ARG A 287 -7.93 13.28 -20.59
CA ARG A 287 -7.16 14.51 -20.37
C ARG A 287 -5.92 14.20 -19.55
N ILE A 288 -4.77 14.65 -20.04
CA ILE A 288 -3.47 14.49 -19.36
C ILE A 288 -3.00 15.86 -18.90
N PHE A 289 -2.60 15.95 -17.64
CA PHE A 289 -2.06 17.14 -17.01
C PHE A 289 -0.64 16.82 -16.55
N GLU A 290 0.34 17.48 -17.15
CA GLU A 290 1.74 17.39 -16.73
C GLU A 290 2.08 18.64 -15.92
N ILE A 291 2.55 18.43 -14.68
CA ILE A 291 2.77 19.49 -13.71
C ILE A 291 4.19 19.37 -13.19
N GLU A 292 4.89 20.49 -13.10
CA GLU A 292 6.24 20.54 -12.56
C GLU A 292 6.24 21.36 -11.28
N ASP A 293 6.51 20.70 -10.16
CA ASP A 293 6.60 21.30 -8.85
C ASP A 293 7.66 20.58 -8.02
N ARG A 294 8.87 21.14 -8.06
CA ARG A 294 10.02 20.68 -7.26
C ARG A 294 9.82 20.82 -5.75
N ASN A 295 8.76 21.50 -5.30
CA ASN A 295 8.40 21.61 -3.90
C ASN A 295 7.18 20.74 -3.52
N LEU A 296 6.64 19.95 -4.45
CA LEU A 296 5.54 19.05 -4.19
C LEU A 296 5.90 18.10 -3.04
N TRP A 297 5.16 18.24 -1.93
CA TRP A 297 5.37 17.49 -0.69
C TRP A 297 6.81 17.50 -0.18
N ARG A 298 7.48 18.64 -0.34
CA ARG A 298 8.89 18.84 -0.02
C ARG A 298 9.25 18.31 1.36
N LYS A 299 10.38 17.62 1.43
CA LYS A 299 11.04 17.24 2.69
C LYS A 299 12.49 17.69 2.62
N ASP A 300 12.92 18.43 3.64
CA ASP A 300 14.32 18.73 3.84
C ASP A 300 14.88 17.67 4.79
N TRP A 301 15.87 16.89 4.34
CA TRP A 301 16.41 15.77 5.11
C TRP A 301 17.92 15.83 5.24
N THR A 302 18.40 15.48 6.43
CA THR A 302 19.78 15.00 6.59
C THR A 302 19.90 13.57 6.05
N VAL A 303 21.13 13.09 5.84
CA VAL A 303 21.34 11.69 5.44
C VAL A 303 20.74 10.70 6.45
N THR A 304 20.75 11.02 7.76
CA THR A 304 20.12 10.19 8.79
C THR A 304 18.61 10.09 8.59
N GLN A 305 17.93 11.20 8.27
CA GLN A 305 16.49 11.18 8.02
C GLN A 305 16.15 10.49 6.69
N LEU A 306 17.02 10.61 5.69
CA LEU A 306 16.92 9.87 4.43
C LEU A 306 17.08 8.35 4.66
N LYS A 307 18.03 7.92 5.50
CA LYS A 307 18.17 6.52 5.95
C LYS A 307 16.90 6.04 6.63
N THR A 308 16.28 6.84 7.50
CA THR A 308 14.98 6.48 8.10
C THR A 308 13.92 6.30 7.03
N PHE A 309 13.82 7.19 6.04
CA PHE A 309 12.88 7.01 4.93
C PHE A 309 13.14 5.69 4.17
N VAL A 310 14.40 5.41 3.82
CA VAL A 310 14.80 4.17 3.14
C VAL A 310 14.39 2.95 3.98
N ASN A 311 14.66 2.94 5.28
CA ASN A 311 14.28 1.81 6.14
C ASN A 311 12.76 1.59 6.25
N HIS A 312 11.92 2.58 5.94
CA HIS A 312 10.46 2.44 5.99
C HIS A 312 9.79 2.39 4.61
N ILE A 313 10.54 2.50 3.49
CA ILE A 313 10.07 1.97 2.19
C ILE A 313 10.17 0.45 2.12
N PHE A 314 11.01 -0.14 2.96
CA PHE A 314 11.22 -1.58 3.06
C PHE A 314 10.69 -2.15 4.38
N PRO A 315 9.51 -2.81 4.39
CA PRO A 315 9.00 -3.45 5.61
C PRO A 315 9.79 -4.72 6.02
N PHE A 316 10.81 -5.15 5.26
CA PHE A 316 11.53 -6.40 5.47
C PHE A 316 12.76 -6.20 6.37
N ALA A 317 12.73 -6.82 7.55
CA ALA A 317 13.71 -6.62 8.61
C ALA A 317 15.13 -7.16 8.33
N THR A 318 15.41 -7.73 7.16
CA THR A 318 16.72 -8.32 6.83
C THR A 318 17.23 -7.82 5.48
N THR A 319 17.78 -6.60 5.47
CA THR A 319 18.53 -6.08 4.33
C THR A 319 20.00 -5.96 4.71
N ASP A 320 20.91 -6.26 3.76
CA ASP A 320 22.35 -6.20 4.00
C ASP A 320 22.82 -4.74 4.03
N GLN A 321 22.77 -4.17 5.23
CA GLN A 321 23.20 -2.79 5.48
C GLN A 321 24.72 -2.62 5.32
N GLU A 322 25.51 -3.68 5.50
CA GLU A 322 26.98 -3.60 5.40
C GLU A 322 27.41 -3.33 3.95
N SER A 323 26.76 -3.99 2.99
CA SER A 323 27.11 -3.83 1.57
C SER A 323 26.88 -2.42 1.01
N VAL A 324 25.87 -1.71 1.51
CA VAL A 324 25.51 -0.36 1.07
C VAL A 324 26.16 0.74 1.91
N GLN A 325 26.84 0.39 3.00
CA GLN A 325 27.45 1.35 3.92
C GLN A 325 28.46 2.30 3.22
N PRO A 326 29.34 1.84 2.31
CA PRO A 326 30.22 2.76 1.58
C PRO A 326 29.46 3.75 0.68
N ILE A 327 28.33 3.32 0.11
CA ILE A 327 27.48 4.18 -0.74
C ILE A 327 26.80 5.24 0.11
N TRP A 328 26.36 4.88 1.33
CA TRP A 328 25.82 5.83 2.30
C TRP A 328 26.86 6.87 2.74
N GLU A 329 28.11 6.47 2.96
CA GLU A 329 29.20 7.38 3.32
C GLU A 329 29.51 8.35 2.19
N GLN A 330 29.54 7.88 0.94
CA GLN A 330 29.69 8.75 -0.23
C GLN A 330 28.50 9.72 -0.35
N LEU A 331 27.27 9.23 -0.21
CA LEU A 331 26.07 10.06 -0.30
C LEU A 331 26.06 11.13 0.79
N GLU A 332 26.48 10.80 2.01
CA GLU A 332 26.63 11.78 3.09
C GLU A 332 27.61 12.89 2.73
N GLN A 333 28.78 12.54 2.18
CA GLN A 333 29.79 13.52 1.74
C GLN A 333 29.25 14.42 0.63
N ASP A 334 28.60 13.83 -0.38
CA ASP A 334 28.03 14.56 -1.52
C ASP A 334 26.85 15.46 -1.09
N MET A 335 26.09 15.03 -0.09
CA MET A 335 25.07 15.84 0.57
C MET A 335 25.68 16.98 1.42
N GLY A 336 27.00 17.09 1.56
CA GLY A 336 27.67 18.14 2.34
C GLY A 336 27.88 17.82 3.83
N GLY A 337 27.84 16.54 4.20
CA GLY A 337 28.09 16.02 5.55
C GLY A 337 26.83 15.70 6.37
N ALA A 338 27.01 15.01 7.50
CA ALA A 338 25.94 14.47 8.36
C ALA A 338 24.79 15.43 8.71
N HIS A 339 25.09 16.72 8.89
CA HIS A 339 24.11 17.73 9.34
C HIS A 339 23.53 18.56 8.19
N ALA A 340 24.09 18.43 6.98
CA ALA A 340 23.57 19.13 5.83
C ALA A 340 22.17 18.59 5.48
N ARG A 341 21.26 19.51 5.14
CA ARG A 341 19.90 19.19 4.73
C ARG A 341 19.79 19.39 3.23
N ARG A 342 19.14 18.45 2.55
CA ARG A 342 18.83 18.55 1.12
C ARG A 342 17.34 18.41 0.90
N ALA A 343 16.85 19.14 -0.08
CA ALA A 343 15.44 19.12 -0.44
C ALA A 343 15.12 17.92 -1.31
N PHE A 344 14.04 17.22 -0.96
CA PHE A 344 13.48 16.10 -1.70
C PHE A 344 12.04 16.40 -2.10
N SER A 345 11.65 15.93 -3.28
CA SER A 345 10.28 15.94 -3.78
C SER A 345 10.00 14.63 -4.54
N TRP A 346 8.81 14.51 -5.14
CA TRP A 346 8.25 13.22 -5.53
C TRP A 346 7.71 13.23 -6.96
N PRO A 347 7.95 12.17 -7.74
CA PRO A 347 7.08 11.82 -8.87
C PRO A 347 5.72 11.39 -8.36
N VAL A 348 4.63 11.91 -8.93
CA VAL A 348 3.25 11.54 -8.54
C VAL A 348 2.40 11.30 -9.79
N ALA A 349 1.59 10.25 -9.77
CA ALA A 349 0.53 10.00 -10.75
C ALA A 349 -0.82 9.93 -10.03
N LEU A 350 -1.83 10.64 -10.54
CA LEU A 350 -3.23 10.57 -10.10
C LEU A 350 -4.12 10.34 -11.30
N ASN A 351 -4.87 9.24 -11.29
CA ASN A 351 -5.92 8.95 -12.25
C ASN A 351 -7.28 9.15 -11.58
N LEU A 352 -8.11 9.99 -12.20
CA LEU A 352 -9.50 10.22 -11.84
C LEU A 352 -10.40 9.72 -12.97
N ALA A 353 -11.45 8.97 -12.61
CA ALA A 353 -12.44 8.51 -13.57
C ALA A 353 -13.83 8.48 -12.91
N SER A 354 -14.85 8.89 -13.65
CA SER A 354 -16.24 8.81 -13.20
C SER A 354 -16.90 7.58 -13.81
N ARG A 355 -17.68 6.88 -13.00
CA ARG A 355 -18.42 5.70 -13.46
C ARG A 355 -19.57 6.11 -14.39
N ARG A 356 -19.62 5.51 -15.60
CA ARG A 356 -20.80 5.59 -16.47
C ARG A 356 -21.97 4.76 -15.92
N SER A 357 -23.19 5.18 -16.27
CA SER A 357 -24.47 4.64 -15.75
C SER A 357 -24.63 3.11 -15.86
#